data_AF-A0A535VX14-F1
#
_entry.id   AF-A0A535VX14-F1
#
_cell.length_a   1.000
_cell.length_b   1.000
_cell.length_c   1.000
_cell.angle_alpha   90.00
_cell.angle_beta   90.00
_cell.angle_gamma   90.00
#
_symmetry.space_group_name_H-M   'P 1'
#
loop_
_entity.id
_entity.type
_entity.pdbx_description
1 polymer ?
#
loop_
_entity_poly.entity_id
_entity_poly.type
_entity_poly.pdbx_seq_one_letter_code
_entity_poly.pdbx_strand_id
1 'polypeptide(L)'
;MRNSTLLHKTGPEIQEELHACIGCNECLLICPALTEPIRIEELNFETFTGSISAPVARFARACYQCGACVAPCPVGLHRDAMMMWLKVRLLRLGRKE
;
A
#
# COMPACT_ATOMS: atom_id res chain seq x y z
N MET A 1 -5.57 -27.68 3.09
CA MET A 1 -6.38 -26.57 2.54
C MET A 1 -5.58 -25.29 2.69
N ARG A 2 -5.22 -24.60 1.60
CA ARG A 2 -4.59 -23.26 1.71
C ARG A 2 -5.71 -22.30 2.11
N ASN A 3 -5.65 -21.76 3.33
CA ASN A 3 -6.53 -20.65 3.74
C ASN A 3 -6.23 -19.47 2.82
N SER A 4 -7.07 -19.28 1.80
CA SER A 4 -7.04 -18.09 0.98
C SER A 4 -7.61 -16.97 1.84
N THR A 5 -6.73 -16.17 2.45
CA THR A 5 -7.15 -14.95 3.13
C THR A 5 -7.80 -14.05 2.09
N LEU A 6 -9.12 -13.87 2.17
CA LEU A 6 -9.85 -12.95 1.33
C LEU A 6 -9.47 -11.53 1.76
N LEU A 7 -8.75 -10.83 0.88
CA LEU A 7 -8.55 -9.38 0.99
C LEU A 7 -9.78 -8.68 0.41
N HIS A 8 -10.10 -7.49 0.92
CA HIS A 8 -11.26 -6.73 0.44
C HIS A 8 -11.09 -6.21 -1.00
N LYS A 9 -9.86 -6.20 -1.54
CA LYS A 9 -9.54 -6.03 -2.96
C LYS A 9 -8.52 -7.09 -3.39
N THR A 10 -8.73 -7.64 -4.57
CA THR A 10 -7.89 -8.61 -5.26
C THR A 10 -6.66 -7.95 -5.88
N GLY A 11 -5.66 -8.75 -6.27
CA GLY A 11 -4.45 -8.24 -6.93
C GLY A 11 -4.76 -7.37 -8.17
N PRO A 12 -5.59 -7.84 -9.12
CA PRO A 12 -6.00 -7.04 -10.28
C PRO A 12 -6.65 -5.69 -9.90
N GLU A 13 -7.56 -5.67 -8.93
CA GLU A 13 -8.19 -4.42 -8.46
C GLU A 13 -7.16 -3.45 -7.86
N ILE A 14 -6.16 -3.96 -7.11
CA ILE A 14 -5.07 -3.09 -6.62
C ILE A 14 -4.24 -2.54 -7.79
N GLN A 15 -3.98 -3.33 -8.85
CA GLN A 15 -3.25 -2.82 -10.01
C GLN A 15 -4.02 -1.71 -10.73
N GLU A 16 -5.32 -1.85 -10.90
CA GLU A 16 -6.18 -0.81 -11.47
C GLU A 16 -6.14 0.48 -10.64
N GLU A 17 -6.24 0.35 -9.32
CA GLU A 17 -6.14 1.47 -8.39
C GLU A 17 -4.78 2.18 -8.48
N LEU A 18 -3.68 1.43 -8.62
CA LEU A 18 -2.34 1.98 -8.79
C LEU A 18 -2.18 2.71 -10.14
N HIS A 19 -2.75 2.17 -11.22
CA HIS A 19 -2.76 2.82 -12.53
C HIS A 19 -3.61 4.11 -12.55
N ALA A 20 -4.69 4.15 -11.76
CA ALA A 20 -5.56 5.31 -11.63
C ALA A 20 -4.97 6.42 -10.73
N CYS A 21 -3.87 6.17 -10.02
CA CYS A 21 -3.24 7.15 -9.16
C CYS A 21 -2.64 8.32 -9.95
N ILE A 22 -3.12 9.53 -9.67
CA ILE A 22 -2.68 10.78 -10.33
C ILE A 22 -1.46 11.45 -9.66
N GLY A 23 -0.90 10.85 -8.60
CA GLY A 23 0.31 11.37 -7.94
C GLY A 23 0.12 12.61 -7.06
N CYS A 24 -1.11 12.88 -6.59
CA CYS A 24 -1.42 14.08 -5.79
C CYS A 24 -0.87 14.05 -4.35
N ASN A 25 -0.41 12.91 -3.83
CA ASN A 25 0.12 12.72 -2.49
C ASN A 25 -0.85 12.95 -1.30
N GLU A 26 -2.12 13.29 -1.50
CA GLU A 26 -3.11 13.51 -0.42
C GLU A 26 -3.19 12.34 0.58
N CYS A 27 -3.16 11.11 0.06
CA CYS A 27 -3.18 9.91 0.89
C CYS A 27 -1.96 9.75 1.81
N LEU A 28 -0.82 10.34 1.43
CA LEU A 28 0.41 10.35 2.26
C LEU A 28 0.37 11.51 3.25
N LEU A 29 -0.06 12.70 2.81
CA LEU A 29 -0.13 13.90 3.64
C LEU A 29 -1.06 13.74 4.85
N ILE A 30 -2.16 13.01 4.67
CA ILE A 30 -3.13 12.77 5.75
C ILE A 30 -2.70 11.62 6.69
N CYS A 31 -1.69 10.82 6.34
CA CYS A 31 -1.48 9.54 6.97
C CYS A 31 -0.75 9.69 8.32
N PRO A 32 -1.39 9.34 9.46
CA PRO A 32 -0.76 9.46 10.78
C PRO A 32 0.38 8.43 11.00
N ALA A 33 0.43 7.37 10.19
CA ALA A 33 1.48 6.35 10.27
C ALA A 33 2.75 6.72 9.49
N LEU A 34 2.72 7.80 8.70
CA LEU A 34 3.86 8.23 7.90
C LEU A 34 4.76 9.15 8.75
N THR A 35 5.85 8.59 9.28
CA THR A 35 6.82 9.34 10.11
C THR A 35 7.99 9.90 9.32
N GLU A 36 8.25 9.36 8.13
CA GLU A 36 9.31 9.78 7.22
C GLU A 36 8.73 9.98 5.83
N PRO A 37 9.14 11.01 5.07
CA PRO A 37 8.67 11.21 3.70
C PRO A 37 8.99 10.01 2.80
N ILE A 38 8.00 9.57 2.02
CA ILE A 38 8.17 8.60 0.93
C ILE A 38 7.56 9.18 -0.34
N ARG A 39 8.07 8.79 -1.50
CA ARG A 39 7.49 9.18 -2.77
C ARG A 39 6.32 8.26 -3.12
N ILE A 40 5.19 8.83 -3.54
CA ILE A 40 4.02 8.03 -3.95
C ILE A 40 4.35 7.10 -5.14
N GLU A 41 5.25 7.53 -6.03
CA GLU A 41 5.70 6.70 -7.16
C GLU A 41 6.45 5.45 -6.68
N GLU A 42 7.36 5.60 -5.71
CA GLU A 42 8.11 4.49 -5.11
C GLU A 42 7.17 3.54 -4.40
N LEU A 43 6.26 4.06 -3.56
CA LEU A 43 5.26 3.25 -2.87
C LEU A 43 4.40 2.45 -3.85
N ASN A 44 3.93 3.09 -4.92
CA ASN A 44 3.11 2.45 -5.94
C ASN A 44 3.88 1.36 -6.68
N PHE A 45 5.10 1.66 -7.13
CA PHE A 45 5.95 0.71 -7.84
C PHE A 45 6.26 -0.52 -6.99
N GLU A 46 6.68 -0.31 -5.74
CA GLU A 46 7.07 -1.38 -4.81
C GLU A 46 5.89 -2.20 -4.28
N THR A 47 4.64 -1.75 -4.49
CA THR A 47 3.43 -2.52 -4.13
C THR A 47 3.34 -3.82 -4.93
N PHE A 48 3.84 -3.87 -6.17
CA PHE A 48 3.87 -5.09 -6.99
C PHE A 48 5.27 -5.50 -7.45
N THR A 49 6.15 -4.54 -7.70
CA THR A 49 7.39 -4.74 -8.45
C THR A 49 8.61 -4.57 -7.55
N GLY A 50 9.77 -5.10 -7.97
CA GLY A 50 11.07 -4.82 -7.36
C GLY A 50 11.26 -5.34 -5.93
N SER A 51 12.33 -4.92 -5.27
CA SER A 51 12.48 -5.08 -3.82
C SER A 51 11.59 -4.08 -3.07
N ILE A 52 11.28 -4.36 -1.81
CA ILE A 52 10.66 -3.36 -0.93
C ILE A 52 11.79 -2.61 -0.22
N SER A 53 11.89 -1.31 -0.44
CA SER A 53 12.88 -0.45 0.19
C SER A 53 12.63 -0.32 1.70
N ALA A 54 13.67 0.04 2.45
CA ALA A 54 13.55 0.18 3.90
C ALA A 54 12.49 1.23 4.34
N PRO A 55 12.37 2.42 3.71
CA PRO A 55 11.32 3.39 4.02
C PRO A 55 9.92 2.84 3.77
N VAL A 56 9.68 2.22 2.61
CA VAL A 56 8.38 1.62 2.27
C VAL A 56 8.03 0.47 3.22
N ALA A 57 9.00 -0.36 3.58
CA ALA A 57 8.79 -1.44 4.55
C ALA A 57 8.49 -0.90 5.96
N ARG A 58 9.15 0.17 6.41
CA ARG A 58 8.83 0.86 7.67
C ARG A 58 7.40 1.41 7.65
N PHE A 59 7.03 2.11 6.57
CA PHE A 59 5.68 2.65 6.42
C PHE A 59 4.62 1.54 6.38
N ALA A 60 4.85 0.46 5.64
CA ALA A 60 3.95 -0.69 5.59
C ALA A 60 3.75 -1.35 6.97
N ARG A 61 4.81 -1.44 7.79
CA ARG A 61 4.71 -1.94 9.17
C ARG A 61 3.98 -0.98 10.10
N ALA A 62 4.21 0.33 9.96
CA ALA A 62 3.57 1.36 10.77
C ALA A 62 2.08 1.55 10.42
N CYS A 63 1.68 1.32 9.17
CA CYS A 63 0.30 1.41 8.74
C CYS A 63 -0.58 0.48 9.59
N TYR A 64 -1.54 1.02 10.33
CA TYR A 64 -2.45 0.23 11.19
C TYR A 64 -3.87 0.13 10.59
N GLN A 65 -3.99 0.30 9.27
CA GLN A 65 -5.23 0.08 8.51
C GLN A 65 -6.41 0.94 9.00
N CYS A 66 -6.17 2.22 9.29
CA CYS A 66 -7.21 3.13 9.78
C CYS A 66 -8.12 3.73 8.71
N GLY A 67 -7.78 3.60 7.42
CA GLY A 67 -8.58 4.13 6.31
C GLY A 67 -8.54 5.66 6.11
N ALA A 68 -7.76 6.41 6.90
CA ALA A 68 -7.68 7.89 6.79
C ALA A 68 -7.30 8.39 5.38
N CYS A 69 -6.62 7.55 4.60
CA CYS A 69 -6.19 7.84 3.24
C CYS A 69 -7.28 7.73 2.16
N VAL A 70 -8.46 7.16 2.47
CA VAL A 70 -9.52 6.91 1.48
C VAL A 70 -10.29 8.19 1.15
N ALA A 71 -10.88 8.84 2.16
CA ALA A 71 -11.70 10.04 1.98
C ALA A 71 -11.00 11.22 1.27
N PRO A 72 -9.71 11.53 1.51
CA PRO A 72 -9.05 12.65 0.83
C PRO A 72 -8.54 12.32 -0.58
N CYS A 73 -8.70 11.09 -1.07
CA CYS A 73 -8.25 10.79 -2.43
C CYS A 73 -9.19 11.45 -3.46
N PRO A 74 -8.71 12.39 -4.29
CA PRO A 74 -9.56 13.14 -5.23
C PRO A 74 -10.12 12.27 -6.37
N VAL A 75 -9.56 11.07 -6.58
CA VAL A 75 -10.03 10.11 -7.57
C VAL A 75 -10.57 8.82 -6.93
N GLY A 76 -10.87 8.87 -5.63
CA GLY A 76 -11.62 7.82 -4.93
C GLY A 76 -10.87 6.51 -4.69
N LEU A 77 -9.54 6.54 -4.61
CA LEU A 77 -8.73 5.32 -4.49
C LEU A 77 -8.63 4.80 -3.05
N HIS A 78 -8.49 3.48 -2.94
CA HIS A 78 -8.33 2.76 -1.69
C HIS A 78 -6.86 2.48 -1.36
N ARG A 79 -6.15 3.52 -0.90
CA ARG A 79 -4.76 3.38 -0.45
C ARG A 79 -4.61 2.38 0.69
N ASP A 80 -5.59 2.25 1.57
CA ASP A 80 -5.62 1.24 2.63
C ASP A 80 -5.55 -0.18 2.10
N ALA A 81 -6.29 -0.47 1.02
CA ALA A 81 -6.24 -1.72 0.27
C ALA A 81 -4.85 -2.00 -0.31
N MET A 82 -4.26 -1.00 -0.97
CA MET A 82 -2.90 -1.10 -1.53
C MET A 82 -1.88 -1.39 -0.43
N MET A 83 -2.01 -0.73 0.73
CA MET A 83 -1.16 -0.98 1.90
C MET A 83 -1.34 -2.39 2.46
N MET A 84 -2.57 -2.92 2.49
CA MET A 84 -2.80 -4.29 2.94
C MET A 84 -2.16 -5.30 1.99
N TRP A 85 -2.24 -5.07 0.69
CA TRP A 85 -1.54 -5.87 -0.30
C TRP A 85 -0.02 -5.85 -0.11
N LEU A 86 0.57 -4.65 0.05
CA LEU A 86 1.99 -4.47 0.31
C LEU A 86 2.44 -5.19 1.60
N LYS A 87 1.63 -5.16 2.67
CA LYS A 87 1.88 -5.93 3.90
C LYS A 87 1.93 -7.43 3.64
N VAL A 88 0.98 -7.97 2.88
CA VAL A 88 0.97 -9.40 2.52
C VAL A 88 2.20 -9.76 1.69
N ARG A 89 2.61 -8.89 0.77
CA ARG A 89 3.84 -9.04 -0.01
C ARG A 89 5.08 -9.07 0.88
N LEU A 90 5.20 -8.12 1.81
CA LEU A 90 6.30 -8.05 2.78
C LEU A 90 6.38 -9.32 3.65
N LEU A 91 5.23 -9.81 4.16
CA LEU A 91 5.16 -11.06 4.92
C LEU A 91 5.54 -12.30 4.09
N ARG A 92 5.24 -12.31 2.78
CA ARG A 92 5.62 -13.40 1.89
C ARG A 92 7.12 -13.41 1.58
N LEU A 93 7.77 -12.25 1.55
CA LEU A 93 9.21 -12.13 1.34
C LEU A 93 9.97 -12.59 2.59
N GLY A 94 9.60 -12.14 3.79
CA GLY A 94 10.26 -12.56 5.03
C GLY A 94 10.02 -14.02 5.44
N ARG A 95 9.15 -14.77 4.74
CA ARG A 95 9.01 -16.23 4.89
C ARG A 95 9.91 -17.04 3.94
N LYS A 96 10.58 -16.37 3.00
CA LYS A 96 11.49 -16.99 2.02
C LYS A 96 12.97 -16.85 2.43
N GLU A 97 13.24 -16.09 3.48
CA GLU A 97 14.53 -15.98 4.17
C GLU A 97 14.60 -17.03 5.28
#